data_AF-A0A1M7EVL9-F1
#
_entry.id   AF-A0A1M7EVL9-F1
#
_cell.length_a   1.000
_cell.length_b   1.000
_cell.length_c   1.000
_cell.angle_alpha   90.00
_cell.angle_beta   90.00
_cell.angle_gamma   90.00
#
_symmetry.space_group_name_H-M   'P 1'
#
loop_
_entity.id
_entity.type
_entity.pdbx_description
1 polymer ?
#
loop_
_entity_poly.entity_id
_entity_poly.type
_entity_poly.pdbx_seq_one_letter_code
_entity_poly.pdbx_strand_id
1 'polypeptide(L)'
;MSATDLDVPFPVLAVAAWSGTGKTTLLEQLLPLLRDRGLNVGVIKHAHHAFDVDKPGKDSYRLRSAGAAPMLVASRERFALMQETPGQAEPDLAHLLQMMALHAPDLVIVEGFKAWPLPKLVLYRDGVGDPAIFKDPWVRAVALKMADEHVLDQHHATSGISRLDLDDTCAIAGWIARFAAQWRGADVGQPLNA
;
A
#
# COMPACT_ATOMS: atom_id res chain seq x y z
N MET A 1 -8.89 16.32 0.84
CA MET A 1 -8.03 15.80 -0.23
C MET A 1 -8.66 14.52 -0.73
N SER A 2 -9.00 14.45 -2.00
CA SER A 2 -9.46 13.22 -2.66
C SER A 2 -8.25 12.34 -3.01
N ALA A 3 -8.43 11.04 -3.21
CA ALA A 3 -7.41 10.16 -3.83
C ALA A 3 -6.85 10.74 -5.15
N THR A 4 -7.65 11.56 -5.83
CA THR A 4 -7.33 12.27 -7.07
C THR A 4 -6.40 13.48 -6.90
N ASP A 5 -6.11 13.92 -5.67
CA ASP A 5 -5.24 15.10 -5.42
C ASP A 5 -3.77 14.71 -5.19
N LEU A 6 -3.44 13.42 -5.24
CA LEU A 6 -2.05 12.96 -5.20
C LEU A 6 -1.46 13.08 -6.61
N ASP A 7 -0.66 14.12 -6.82
CA ASP A 7 0.02 14.39 -8.10
C ASP A 7 1.17 13.39 -8.33
N VAL A 8 0.83 12.14 -8.63
CA VAL A 8 1.80 11.07 -8.92
C VAL A 8 1.44 10.30 -10.20
N PRO A 9 2.44 9.88 -11.00
CA PRO A 9 2.23 9.27 -12.31
C PRO A 9 1.89 7.77 -12.25
N PHE A 10 1.34 7.29 -11.13
CA PHE A 10 1.01 5.88 -10.93
C PHE A 10 -0.20 5.70 -9.99
N PRO A 11 -0.95 4.60 -10.13
CA PRO A 11 -2.03 4.28 -9.21
C PRO A 11 -1.49 3.98 -7.81
N VAL A 12 -2.28 4.35 -6.79
CA VAL A 12 -2.02 4.04 -5.38
C VAL A 12 -3.17 3.20 -4.84
N LEU A 13 -2.86 2.04 -4.27
CA LEU A 13 -3.83 1.14 -3.65
C LEU A 13 -3.44 0.90 -2.18
N ALA A 14 -4.31 1.27 -1.25
CA ALA A 14 -4.13 0.91 0.13
C ALA A 14 -4.60 -0.53 0.40
N VAL A 15 -3.85 -1.26 1.21
CA VAL A 15 -4.25 -2.58 1.72
C VAL A 15 -4.53 -2.46 3.21
N ALA A 16 -5.80 -2.61 3.57
CA ALA A 16 -6.32 -2.38 4.91
C ALA A 16 -6.78 -3.69 5.55
N ALA A 17 -6.44 -3.88 6.82
CA ALA A 17 -6.86 -5.03 7.61
C ALA A 17 -6.73 -4.71 9.10
N TRP A 18 -7.43 -5.46 9.93
CA TRP A 18 -7.15 -5.51 11.37
C TRP A 18 -5.86 -6.29 11.64
N SER A 19 -5.19 -6.00 12.76
CA SER A 19 -3.99 -6.73 13.16
C SER A 19 -4.31 -8.22 13.29
N GLY A 20 -3.39 -9.09 12.86
CA GLY A 20 -3.61 -10.54 12.90
C GLY A 20 -4.41 -11.13 11.73
N THR A 21 -4.93 -10.31 10.79
CA THR A 21 -5.73 -10.82 9.64
C THR A 21 -4.89 -11.50 8.55
N GLY A 22 -3.54 -11.42 8.63
CA GLY A 22 -2.63 -12.04 7.64
C GLY A 22 -2.25 -11.13 6.46
N LYS A 23 -2.34 -9.81 6.63
CA LYS A 23 -2.04 -8.82 5.57
C LYS A 23 -0.64 -8.97 4.98
N THR A 24 0.39 -9.09 5.81
CA THR A 24 1.78 -9.29 5.35
C THR A 24 1.89 -10.58 4.53
N THR A 25 1.30 -11.67 5.01
CA THR A 25 1.30 -12.97 4.31
C THR A 25 0.62 -12.88 2.94
N LEU A 26 -0.52 -12.17 2.85
CA LEU A 26 -1.17 -11.96 1.54
C LEU A 26 -0.26 -11.14 0.61
N LEU A 27 0.34 -10.05 1.09
CA LEU A 27 1.22 -9.21 0.26
C LEU A 27 2.44 -10.00 -0.24
N GLU A 28 3.04 -10.84 0.60
CA GLU A 28 4.15 -11.73 0.20
C GLU A 28 3.75 -12.70 -0.93
N GLN A 29 2.50 -13.16 -0.96
CA GLN A 29 1.98 -14.01 -2.03
C GLN A 29 1.61 -13.22 -3.29
N LEU A 30 1.09 -12.00 -3.13
CA LEU A 30 0.64 -11.17 -4.26
C LEU A 30 1.80 -10.53 -5.02
N LEU A 31 2.86 -10.07 -4.35
CA LEU A 31 3.96 -9.36 -5.01
C LEU A 31 4.62 -10.17 -6.13
N PRO A 32 4.96 -11.47 -5.96
CA PRO A 32 5.43 -12.32 -7.05
C PRO A 32 4.41 -12.44 -8.20
N LEU A 33 3.13 -12.66 -7.88
CA LEU A 33 2.06 -12.81 -8.87
C LEU A 33 1.82 -11.54 -9.69
N LEU A 34 1.99 -10.36 -9.08
CA LEU A 34 1.89 -9.07 -9.77
C LEU A 34 3.10 -8.82 -10.66
N ARG A 35 4.31 -9.17 -10.18
CA ARG A 35 5.53 -9.13 -10.99
C ARG A 35 5.44 -10.04 -12.21
N ASP A 36 4.91 -11.25 -12.05
CA ASP A 36 4.73 -12.20 -13.16
C ASP A 36 3.69 -11.70 -14.19
N ARG A 37 2.84 -10.74 -13.80
CA ARG A 37 1.94 -10.00 -14.70
C ARG A 37 2.58 -8.75 -15.32
N GLY A 38 3.88 -8.54 -15.11
CA GLY A 38 4.64 -7.42 -15.66
C GLY A 38 4.50 -6.11 -14.90
N LEU A 39 4.02 -6.13 -13.65
CA LEU A 39 3.91 -4.93 -12.82
C LEU A 39 5.14 -4.79 -11.89
N ASN A 40 5.83 -3.67 -12.00
CA ASN A 40 6.80 -3.21 -11.02
C ASN A 40 6.08 -2.51 -9.85
N VAL A 41 5.90 -3.23 -8.74
CA VAL A 41 5.10 -2.74 -7.61
C VAL A 41 6.00 -2.12 -6.54
N GLY A 42 5.81 -0.84 -6.25
CA GLY A 42 6.36 -0.18 -5.07
C GLY A 42 5.50 -0.46 -3.83
N VAL A 43 6.13 -0.48 -2.64
CA VAL A 43 5.40 -0.64 -1.37
C VAL A 43 5.82 0.44 -0.39
N ILE A 44 4.84 1.17 0.14
CA ILE A 44 5.02 2.08 1.28
C ILE A 44 4.39 1.41 2.49
N LYS A 45 5.18 1.20 3.55
CA LYS A 45 4.71 0.61 4.81
C LYS A 45 4.86 1.60 5.95
N HIS A 46 3.77 1.87 6.66
CA HIS A 46 3.81 2.61 7.92
C HIS A 46 4.18 1.67 9.07
N ALA A 47 5.26 1.96 9.78
CA ALA A 47 5.65 1.24 10.99
C ALA A 47 5.07 1.93 12.22
N HIS A 48 4.51 1.17 13.16
CA HIS A 48 3.91 1.71 14.40
C HIS A 48 4.94 2.07 15.47
N HIS A 49 6.21 1.71 15.28
CA HIS A 49 7.31 1.95 16.21
C HIS A 49 8.56 2.39 15.44
N ALA A 50 9.51 2.99 16.16
CA ALA A 50 10.85 3.24 15.65
C ALA A 50 11.47 1.95 15.10
N PHE A 51 12.22 2.07 14.01
CA PHE A 51 12.87 0.95 13.35
C PHE A 51 14.24 1.38 12.82
N ASP A 52 15.18 0.43 12.77
CA ASP A 52 16.46 0.58 12.12
C ASP A 52 16.54 -0.39 10.94
N VAL A 53 16.96 0.10 9.78
CA VAL A 53 17.27 -0.74 8.60
C VAL A 53 18.67 -1.32 8.72
N ASP A 54 19.60 -0.57 9.31
CA ASP A 54 20.93 -1.03 9.64
C ASP A 54 21.02 -1.59 11.06
N LYS A 55 22.24 -1.96 11.49
CA LYS A 55 22.45 -2.70 12.75
C LYS A 55 23.16 -1.82 13.78
N PRO A 56 22.62 -1.67 15.00
CA PRO A 56 23.30 -1.01 16.10
C PRO A 56 24.75 -1.48 16.27
N GLY A 57 25.67 -0.53 16.44
CA GLY A 57 27.10 -0.78 16.59
C GLY A 57 27.89 -1.05 15.29
N LYS A 58 27.24 -1.16 14.13
CA LYS A 58 27.91 -1.22 12.82
C LYS A 58 28.14 0.18 12.25
N ASP A 59 28.99 0.26 11.21
CA ASP A 59 29.52 1.53 10.71
C ASP A 59 28.42 2.48 10.24
N SER A 60 27.47 2.03 9.43
CA SER A 60 26.37 2.89 8.95
C SER A 60 25.51 3.44 10.11
N TYR A 61 25.25 2.61 11.13
CA TYR A 61 24.47 3.02 12.30
C TYR A 61 25.23 4.07 13.11
N ARG A 62 26.54 3.86 13.30
CA ARG A 62 27.41 4.81 14.01
C ARG A 62 27.50 6.15 13.27
N LEU A 63 27.63 6.13 11.94
CA LEU A 63 27.67 7.35 11.11
C LEU A 63 26.34 8.09 11.13
N ARG A 64 25.21 7.39 10.99
CA ARG A 64 23.86 7.97 11.10
C ARG A 64 23.61 8.56 12.48
N SER A 65 23.94 7.81 13.54
CA SER A 65 23.84 8.29 14.94
C SER A 65 24.77 9.46 15.24
N ALA A 66 25.87 9.62 14.50
CA ALA A 66 26.77 10.77 14.59
C ALA A 66 26.26 12.00 13.80
N GLY A 67 25.16 11.89 13.06
CA GLY A 67 24.48 12.99 12.38
C GLY A 67 24.43 12.91 10.85
N ALA A 68 24.84 11.80 10.22
CA ALA A 68 24.67 11.64 8.77
C ALA A 68 23.18 11.53 8.40
N ALA A 69 22.65 12.54 7.71
CA ALA A 69 21.27 12.60 7.23
C ALA A 69 21.19 13.39 5.90
N PRO A 70 20.94 12.74 4.74
CA PRO A 70 20.63 11.31 4.59
C PRO A 70 21.84 10.38 4.71
N MET A 71 21.57 9.11 5.07
CA MET A 71 22.53 8.00 5.02
C MET A 71 22.15 7.02 3.90
N LEU A 72 23.00 6.88 2.88
CA LEU A 72 22.81 5.94 1.77
C LEU A 72 23.84 4.80 1.86
N VAL A 73 23.35 3.56 1.99
CA VAL A 73 24.17 2.34 1.99
C VAL A 73 23.90 1.58 0.69
N ALA A 74 24.95 1.17 -0.03
CA ALA A 74 24.81 0.46 -1.30
C ALA A 74 25.69 -0.80 -1.36
N SER A 75 25.22 -1.78 -2.12
CA SER A 75 25.92 -3.03 -2.44
C SER A 75 25.56 -3.46 -3.87
N ARG A 76 26.17 -4.54 -4.36
CA ARG A 76 25.82 -5.14 -5.66
C ARG A 76 24.34 -5.58 -5.74
N GLU A 77 23.74 -5.95 -4.61
CA GLU A 77 22.40 -6.54 -4.59
C GLU A 77 21.29 -5.51 -4.36
N ARG A 78 21.59 -4.43 -3.62
CA ARG A 78 20.60 -3.45 -3.17
C ARG A 78 21.26 -2.20 -2.62
N PHE A 79 20.47 -1.13 -2.50
CA PHE A 79 20.78 0.02 -1.66
C PHE A 79 19.66 0.26 -0.64
N ALA A 80 19.98 1.00 0.41
CA ALA A 80 19.04 1.48 1.42
C ALA A 80 19.33 2.96 1.71
N LEU A 81 18.28 3.78 1.68
CA LEU A 81 18.32 5.20 2.05
C LEU A 81 17.60 5.36 3.39
N MET A 82 18.29 5.89 4.40
CA MET A 82 17.67 6.30 5.65
C MET A 82 17.73 7.82 5.78
N GLN A 83 16.58 8.42 6.11
CA GLN A 83 16.44 9.84 6.40
C GLN A 83 15.91 9.99 7.82
N GLU A 84 16.66 10.72 8.65
CA GLU A 84 16.24 11.06 10.01
C GLU A 84 15.22 12.20 9.97
N THR A 85 14.12 12.07 10.70
CA THR A 85 13.06 13.10 10.78
C THR A 85 12.75 13.49 12.23
N PRO A 86 13.75 13.83 13.07
CA PRO A 86 13.52 14.16 14.47
C PRO A 86 12.67 15.43 14.60
N GLY A 87 11.67 15.39 15.49
CA GLY A 87 10.77 16.53 15.73
C GLY A 87 9.78 16.83 14.61
N GLN A 88 9.77 16.06 13.53
CA GLN A 88 8.72 16.11 12.51
C GLN A 88 7.46 15.38 13.01
N ALA A 89 6.30 15.72 12.44
CA ALA A 89 5.06 14.98 12.67
C ALA A 89 5.13 13.56 12.05
N GLU A 90 4.03 12.81 12.14
CA GLU A 90 3.86 11.55 11.41
C GLU A 90 4.23 11.72 9.91
N PRO A 91 4.82 10.70 9.27
CA PRO A 91 5.28 10.79 7.90
C PRO A 91 4.16 11.21 6.96
N ASP A 92 4.43 12.21 6.12
CA ASP A 92 3.50 12.65 5.08
C ASP A 92 3.54 11.68 3.90
N LEU A 93 2.42 10.97 3.69
CA LEU A 93 2.31 10.01 2.59
C LEU A 93 2.47 10.67 1.22
N ALA A 94 2.02 11.92 1.05
CA ALA A 94 2.17 12.63 -0.22
C ALA A 94 3.66 12.81 -0.55
N HIS A 95 4.46 13.24 0.43
CA HIS A 95 5.91 13.32 0.29
C HIS A 95 6.56 11.95 -0.03
N LEU A 96 6.18 10.89 0.68
CA LEU A 96 6.71 9.54 0.41
C LEU A 96 6.37 9.03 -1.00
N LEU A 97 5.19 9.35 -1.50
CA LEU A 97 4.77 9.01 -2.86
C LEU A 97 5.57 9.77 -3.92
N GLN A 98 5.91 11.05 -3.69
CA GLN A 98 6.82 11.79 -4.57
C GLN A 98 8.20 11.14 -4.64
N MET A 99 8.72 10.66 -3.51
CA MET A 99 9.99 9.92 -3.48
C MET A 99 9.91 8.63 -4.31
N MET A 100 8.76 7.94 -4.31
CA MET A 100 8.54 6.75 -5.15
C MET A 100 8.50 7.07 -6.65
N ALA A 101 8.07 8.27 -7.05
CA ALA A 101 7.99 8.66 -8.46
C ALA A 101 9.34 8.61 -9.19
N LEU A 102 10.44 8.86 -8.48
CA LEU A 102 11.79 8.73 -9.01
C LEU A 102 12.14 7.29 -9.46
N HIS A 103 11.38 6.30 -8.98
CA HIS A 103 11.57 4.88 -9.31
C HIS A 103 10.57 4.35 -10.34
N ALA A 104 9.68 5.21 -10.86
CA ALA A 104 8.69 4.87 -11.88
C ALA A 104 7.96 3.52 -11.66
N PRO A 105 7.36 3.27 -10.46
CA PRO A 105 6.59 2.06 -10.25
C PRO A 105 5.33 2.06 -11.11
N ASP A 106 4.88 0.86 -11.51
CA ASP A 106 3.62 0.69 -12.24
C ASP A 106 2.39 0.82 -11.33
N LEU A 107 2.59 0.60 -10.03
CA LEU A 107 1.60 0.64 -8.95
C LEU A 107 2.34 0.83 -7.62
N VAL A 108 1.79 1.64 -6.71
CA VAL A 108 2.23 1.67 -5.31
C VAL A 108 1.17 1.09 -4.40
N ILE A 109 1.56 0.08 -3.61
CA ILE A 109 0.75 -0.46 -2.53
C ILE A 109 1.10 0.26 -1.23
N VAL A 110 0.09 0.75 -0.52
CA VAL A 110 0.25 1.38 0.79
C VAL A 110 -0.27 0.43 1.88
N GLU A 111 0.64 -0.03 2.74
CA GLU A 111 0.33 -0.82 3.92
C GLU A 111 0.36 0.10 5.17
N GLY A 112 -0.81 0.40 5.73
CA GLY A 112 -0.92 1.34 6.86
C GLY A 112 -1.67 2.60 6.46
N PHE A 113 -1.33 3.75 7.04
CA PHE A 113 -1.92 5.05 6.67
C PHE A 113 -3.46 5.05 6.64
N LYS A 114 -4.11 4.41 7.62
CA LYS A 114 -5.56 4.12 7.61
C LYS A 114 -6.46 5.34 7.40
N ALA A 115 -6.02 6.50 7.88
CA ALA A 115 -6.76 7.76 7.76
C ALA A 115 -6.72 8.37 6.35
N TRP A 116 -5.85 7.88 5.47
CA TRP A 116 -5.70 8.45 4.13
C TRP A 116 -6.85 8.05 3.19
N PRO A 117 -7.35 8.99 2.38
CA PRO A 117 -8.46 8.80 1.47
C PRO A 117 -8.02 8.11 0.17
N LEU A 118 -7.50 6.88 0.26
CA LEU A 118 -7.00 6.09 -0.88
C LEU A 118 -7.94 4.94 -1.21
N PRO A 119 -8.09 4.54 -2.49
CA PRO A 119 -8.76 3.29 -2.85
C PRO A 119 -8.22 2.12 -2.02
N LYS A 120 -9.10 1.32 -1.42
CA LYS A 120 -8.71 0.25 -0.49
C LYS A 120 -9.13 -1.14 -0.98
N LEU A 121 -8.18 -2.07 -0.92
CA LEU A 121 -8.44 -3.50 -0.79
C LEU A 121 -8.46 -3.85 0.70
N VAL A 122 -9.63 -4.24 1.20
CA VAL A 122 -9.79 -4.66 2.60
C VAL A 122 -9.62 -6.16 2.70
N LEU A 123 -8.84 -6.63 3.67
CA LEU A 123 -8.83 -8.03 4.09
C LEU A 123 -9.67 -8.13 5.36
N TYR A 124 -10.55 -9.11 5.39
CA TYR A 124 -11.41 -9.38 6.54
C TYR A 124 -11.44 -10.87 6.87
N ARG A 125 -11.49 -11.18 8.17
CA ARG A 125 -11.73 -12.52 8.72
C ARG A 125 -12.71 -12.36 9.86
N ASP A 126 -13.77 -13.15 9.85
CA ASP A 126 -14.75 -13.13 10.94
C ASP A 126 -14.07 -13.51 12.27
N GLY A 127 -14.50 -12.88 13.36
CA GLY A 127 -13.94 -13.07 14.70
C GLY A 127 -12.56 -12.45 14.98
N VAL A 128 -11.84 -11.92 13.97
CA VAL A 128 -10.56 -11.21 14.17
C VAL A 128 -10.71 -9.69 14.03
N GLY A 129 -11.53 -9.26 13.06
CA GLY A 129 -11.70 -7.85 12.71
C GLY A 129 -13.09 -7.30 13.00
N ASP A 130 -13.18 -5.98 13.18
CA ASP A 130 -14.45 -5.26 13.25
C ASP A 130 -15.00 -5.00 11.83
N PRO A 131 -16.24 -5.44 11.53
CA PRO A 131 -16.93 -5.14 10.27
C PRO A 131 -17.05 -3.64 9.96
N ALA A 132 -16.87 -2.72 10.91
CA ALA A 132 -16.90 -1.29 10.65
C ALA A 132 -15.89 -0.83 9.57
N ILE A 133 -14.81 -1.60 9.33
CA ILE A 133 -13.81 -1.34 8.27
C ILE A 133 -14.45 -1.24 6.87
N PHE A 134 -15.57 -1.90 6.67
CA PHE A 134 -16.39 -1.92 5.46
C PHE A 134 -17.07 -0.60 5.12
N LYS A 135 -17.29 0.25 6.13
CA LYS A 135 -17.97 1.53 5.97
C LYS A 135 -17.06 2.62 5.42
N ASP A 136 -15.77 2.35 5.28
CA ASP A 136 -14.84 3.30 4.69
C ASP A 136 -15.22 3.54 3.21
N PRO A 137 -15.54 4.79 2.81
CA PRO A 137 -16.03 5.11 1.47
C PRO A 137 -14.99 4.86 0.38
N TRP A 138 -13.73 4.65 0.75
CA TRP A 138 -12.66 4.36 -0.18
C TRP A 138 -12.46 2.87 -0.45
N VAL A 139 -13.22 1.98 0.20
CA VAL A 139 -13.18 0.55 -0.12
C VAL A 139 -13.63 0.33 -1.57
N ARG A 140 -12.85 -0.46 -2.31
CA ARG A 140 -13.14 -0.87 -3.69
C ARG A 140 -13.24 -2.39 -3.83
N ALA A 141 -12.56 -3.12 -2.96
CA ALA A 141 -12.68 -4.56 -2.86
C ALA A 141 -12.55 -5.05 -1.43
N VAL A 142 -13.19 -6.17 -1.13
CA VAL A 142 -12.98 -6.93 0.10
C VAL A 142 -12.56 -8.36 -0.25
N ALA A 143 -11.43 -8.78 0.31
CA ALA A 143 -10.96 -10.15 0.33
C ALA A 143 -11.34 -10.79 1.68
N LEU A 144 -12.21 -11.78 1.63
CA LEU A 144 -12.70 -12.52 2.79
C LEU A 144 -12.93 -13.99 2.41
N LYS A 145 -13.01 -14.87 3.40
CA LYS A 145 -13.36 -16.26 3.12
C LYS A 145 -14.80 -16.35 2.61
N MET A 146 -15.07 -17.30 1.72
CA MET A 146 -16.42 -17.56 1.21
C MET A 146 -17.44 -17.83 2.33
N ALA A 147 -17.00 -18.46 3.43
CA ALA A 147 -17.85 -18.70 4.60
C ALA A 147 -18.27 -17.41 5.33
N ASP A 148 -17.49 -16.34 5.21
CA ASP A 148 -17.66 -15.07 5.92
C ASP A 148 -18.42 -14.03 5.07
N GLU A 149 -18.82 -14.37 3.83
CA GLU A 149 -19.45 -13.43 2.89
C GLU A 149 -20.70 -12.75 3.44
N HIS A 150 -21.47 -13.46 4.28
CA HIS A 150 -22.68 -12.92 4.90
C HIS A 150 -22.38 -11.67 5.74
N VAL A 151 -21.18 -11.56 6.31
CA VAL A 151 -20.80 -10.41 7.17
C VAL A 151 -20.71 -9.16 6.31
N LEU A 152 -20.18 -9.29 5.10
CA LEU A 152 -20.14 -8.19 4.14
C LEU A 152 -21.55 -7.68 3.82
N ASP A 153 -22.47 -8.59 3.55
CA ASP A 153 -23.86 -8.27 3.18
C ASP A 153 -24.61 -7.53 4.29
N GLN A 154 -24.35 -7.87 5.55
CA GLN A 154 -24.99 -7.23 6.70
C GLN A 154 -24.49 -5.81 6.99
N HIS A 155 -23.26 -5.50 6.55
CA HIS A 155 -22.55 -4.29 6.96
C HIS A 155 -22.26 -3.30 5.81
N HIS A 156 -22.49 -3.69 4.56
CA HIS A 156 -22.28 -2.84 3.39
C HIS A 156 -23.57 -2.17 2.89
N ALA A 157 -23.58 -0.83 2.90
CA ALA A 157 -24.63 -0.02 2.27
C ALA A 157 -24.28 0.44 0.84
N THR A 158 -23.08 0.16 0.35
CA THR A 158 -22.55 0.74 -0.91
C THR A 158 -22.48 -0.30 -2.02
N SER A 159 -23.24 -0.08 -3.09
CA SER A 159 -23.14 -0.84 -4.34
C SER A 159 -21.77 -0.63 -5.01
N GLY A 160 -21.22 -1.67 -5.65
CA GLY A 160 -20.01 -1.56 -6.48
C GLY A 160 -18.69 -2.00 -5.85
N ILE A 161 -18.71 -2.59 -4.65
CA ILE A 161 -17.51 -3.18 -4.03
C ILE A 161 -17.28 -4.60 -4.58
N SER A 162 -16.07 -4.87 -5.05
CA SER A 162 -15.68 -6.20 -5.55
C SER A 162 -15.50 -7.18 -4.39
N ARG A 163 -16.04 -8.39 -4.52
CA ARG A 163 -15.83 -9.50 -3.57
C ARG A 163 -14.74 -10.41 -4.11
N LEU A 164 -13.78 -10.76 -3.27
CA LEU A 164 -12.67 -11.62 -3.62
C LEU A 164 -12.55 -12.72 -2.57
N ASP A 165 -12.29 -13.94 -3.01
CA ASP A 165 -11.92 -15.01 -2.10
C ASP A 165 -10.50 -14.78 -1.57
N LEU A 166 -10.38 -14.71 -0.26
CA LEU A 166 -9.10 -14.52 0.43
C LEU A 166 -8.10 -15.64 0.13
N ASP A 167 -8.59 -16.84 -0.19
CA ASP A 167 -7.75 -17.99 -0.51
C ASP A 167 -7.39 -18.06 -2.03
N ASP A 168 -8.03 -17.24 -2.89
CA ASP A 168 -7.72 -17.11 -4.32
C ASP A 168 -6.82 -15.90 -4.61
N THR A 169 -5.53 -16.06 -4.29
CA THR A 169 -4.50 -15.04 -4.53
C THR A 169 -4.34 -14.68 -6.02
N CYS A 170 -4.64 -15.59 -6.93
CA CYS A 170 -4.60 -15.35 -8.37
C CYS A 170 -5.71 -14.40 -8.80
N ALA A 171 -6.94 -14.58 -8.29
CA ALA A 171 -8.05 -13.67 -8.53
C ALA A 171 -7.79 -12.28 -7.93
N ILE A 172 -7.25 -12.21 -6.71
CA ILE A 172 -6.88 -10.95 -6.07
C ILE A 172 -5.81 -10.21 -6.89
N ALA A 173 -4.74 -10.90 -7.30
CA ALA A 173 -3.70 -10.30 -8.15
C ALA A 173 -4.26 -9.83 -9.50
N GLY A 174 -5.18 -10.60 -10.10
CA GLY A 174 -5.88 -10.21 -11.32
C GLY A 174 -6.75 -8.96 -11.15
N TRP A 175 -7.41 -8.81 -10.00
CA TRP A 175 -8.19 -7.61 -9.67
C TRP A 175 -7.28 -6.39 -9.51
N ILE A 176 -6.17 -6.52 -8.77
CA ILE A 176 -5.19 -5.43 -8.60
C ILE A 176 -4.59 -4.99 -9.94
N ALA A 177 -4.26 -5.94 -10.83
CA ALA A 177 -3.74 -5.62 -12.16
C ALA A 177 -4.75 -4.83 -13.01
N ARG A 178 -6.04 -5.21 -12.96
CA ARG A 178 -7.11 -4.46 -13.64
C ARG A 178 -7.28 -3.06 -13.05
N PHE A 179 -7.22 -2.93 -11.72
CA PHE A 179 -7.26 -1.63 -11.04
C PHE A 179 -6.14 -0.72 -11.56
N ALA A 180 -4.90 -1.23 -11.63
CA ALA A 180 -3.77 -0.44 -12.13
C ALA A 180 -3.92 -0.03 -13.60
N ALA A 181 -4.43 -0.93 -14.45
CA ALA A 181 -4.69 -0.64 -15.86
C ALA A 181 -5.80 0.40 -16.09
N GLN A 182 -6.87 0.35 -15.29
CA GLN A 182 -7.99 1.30 -15.38
C GLN A 182 -7.57 2.72 -15.00
N TRP A 183 -6.68 2.87 -14.01
CA TRP A 183 -6.13 4.18 -13.65
C TRP A 183 -5.41 4.84 -14.83
N ARG A 184 -4.57 4.08 -15.56
CA ARG A 184 -3.89 4.58 -16.77
C ARG A 184 -4.88 4.96 -17.87
N GLY A 185 -5.96 4.20 -18.03
CA GLY A 185 -7.01 4.50 -19.00
C GLY A 185 -7.79 5.79 -18.68
N ALA A 186 -7.89 6.16 -17.40
CA ALA A 186 -8.52 7.40 -16.96
C ALA A 186 -7.60 8.63 -17.09
N ASP A 187 -6.29 8.44 -16.95
CA ASP A 187 -5.28 9.51 -16.97
C ASP A 187 -4.92 9.99 -18.40
N VAL A 188 -5.17 9.16 -19.42
CA VAL A 188 -4.94 9.51 -20.85
C VAL A 188 -6.04 10.44 -21.43
N GLY A 189 -6.94 10.96 -20.60
CA GLY A 189 -8.19 11.62 -21.01
C GLY A 189 -8.31 13.14 -20.89
N GLN A 190 -7.27 13.90 -20.52
CA GLN A 190 -7.33 15.37 -20.54
C GLN A 190 -6.06 15.99 -21.14
N PRO A 191 -6.15 16.72 -22.28
CA PRO A 191 -5.10 17.65 -22.65
C PRO A 191 -5.11 18.81 -21.66
N LEU A 192 -4.06 18.91 -20.85
CA LEU A 192 -3.68 20.15 -20.16
C LEU A 192 -3.17 21.11 -21.24
N ASN A 193 -4.08 21.86 -21.88
CA ASN A 193 -3.85 23.17 -22.49
C ASN A 193 -5.15 23.69 -23.14
N ALA A 194 -5.79 24.65 -22.47
CA ALA A 194 -6.46 25.79 -23.07
C ALA A 194 -6.34 26.98 -22.12
#